data_AF-A0A382Z7I6-F1
#
_entry.id   AF-A0A382Z7I6-F1
#
_cell.length_a   1.000
_cell.length_b   1.000
_cell.length_c   1.000
_cell.angle_alpha   90.00
_cell.angle_beta   90.00
_cell.angle_gamma   90.00
#
_symmetry.space_group_name_H-M   'P 1'
#
loop_
_entity.id
_entity.type
_entity.pdbx_description
1 polymer ?
#
loop_
_entity_poly.entity_id
_entity_poly.type
_entity_poly.pdbx_seq_one_letter_code
_entity_poly.pdbx_strand_id
1 'polypeptide(L)'
;VSSWNPQGGYSYEPGSDPYPDGNGESWTETEVLGAFFDYYNSLPQEFIDTWNINNSEAQWAIPGWQAGTAYQAPSGMTATADNKSEGMEVEFTANPTTNWRIMLNLSKTEATRANVGGDISNFIEERAEAYDGPAGAVRLWGPGRSYTNSSRAWYRSYLWGEYQLAKLQEGSDAPEIRKWHANLITNYHFTEGRLNGVNFGGSARYMSGSIVGYPVIDNLEGNTDFIWQIDNPYMSDAETRIDLWLGYRRKLTDKIDWR
;
A
#
# COMPACT_ATOMS: atom_id res chain seq x y z
N VAL A 1 7.67 -14.82 -43.39
CA VAL A 1 6.84 -13.95 -44.24
C VAL A 1 5.48 -14.62 -44.40
N SER A 2 4.38 -14.06 -43.91
CA SER A 2 3.07 -14.71 -43.99
C SER A 2 2.43 -14.48 -45.36
N SER A 3 2.21 -15.54 -46.14
CA SER A 3 1.35 -15.50 -47.32
C SER A 3 -0.02 -16.08 -47.00
N TRP A 4 -1.08 -15.39 -47.43
CA TRP A 4 -2.46 -15.84 -47.28
C TRP A 4 -2.74 -17.04 -48.18
N ASN A 5 -3.25 -18.14 -47.62
CA ASN A 5 -3.75 -19.29 -48.37
C ASN A 5 -5.28 -19.15 -48.57
N PRO A 6 -5.79 -19.21 -49.82
CA PRO A 6 -7.22 -19.13 -50.11
C PRO A 6 -8.10 -20.25 -49.51
N GLN A 7 -7.52 -21.29 -48.90
CA GLN A 7 -8.28 -22.33 -48.19
C GLN A 7 -8.48 -22.07 -46.67
N GLY A 8 -8.25 -20.85 -46.19
CA GLY A 8 -8.68 -20.44 -44.85
C GLY A 8 -7.74 -20.80 -43.69
N GLY A 9 -6.51 -21.22 -43.99
CA GLY A 9 -5.46 -21.40 -42.99
C GLY A 9 -4.42 -20.28 -43.04
N TYR A 10 -4.09 -19.68 -41.89
CA TYR A 10 -2.83 -18.94 -41.76
C TYR A 10 -1.69 -19.97 -41.74
N SER A 11 -0.91 -20.06 -42.82
CA SER A 11 0.37 -20.78 -42.77
C SER A 11 1.37 -19.90 -42.02
N TYR A 12 1.60 -20.25 -40.77
CA TYR A 12 2.62 -19.64 -39.94
C TYR A 12 3.94 -20.37 -40.17
N GLU A 13 4.89 -19.69 -40.82
CA GLU A 13 6.28 -20.12 -40.79
C GLU A 13 7.00 -19.34 -39.67
N PRO A 14 7.70 -20.03 -38.76
CA PRO A 14 8.53 -19.37 -37.76
C PRO A 14 9.50 -18.41 -38.46
N GLY A 15 9.37 -17.11 -38.21
CA GLY A 15 10.32 -16.13 -38.72
C GLY A 15 11.71 -16.34 -38.11
N SER A 16 12.76 -15.99 -38.84
CA SER A 16 14.15 -16.01 -38.35
C SER A 16 14.48 -14.85 -37.40
N ASP A 17 13.64 -13.82 -37.34
CA ASP A 17 13.93 -12.59 -36.59
C ASP A 17 13.79 -12.85 -35.08
N PRO A 18 14.82 -12.59 -34.27
CA PRO A 18 14.76 -12.93 -32.86
C PRO A 18 13.78 -12.02 -32.11
N TYR A 19 13.23 -12.51 -31.00
CA TYR A 19 12.34 -11.77 -30.10
C TYR A 19 13.16 -10.91 -29.16
N PRO A 20 13.16 -9.58 -29.30
CA PRO A 20 13.98 -8.70 -28.47
C PRO A 20 13.39 -8.54 -27.08
N ASP A 21 14.26 -8.44 -26.08
CA ASP A 21 13.92 -8.26 -24.67
C ASP A 21 13.79 -6.78 -24.25
N GLY A 22 14.19 -5.86 -25.12
CA GLY A 22 14.24 -4.41 -24.87
C GLY A 22 15.59 -3.88 -24.34
N ASN A 23 16.47 -4.76 -23.88
CA ASN A 23 17.77 -4.44 -23.25
C ASN A 23 18.99 -5.01 -24.01
N GLY A 24 18.78 -5.57 -25.21
CA GLY A 24 19.83 -6.04 -26.10
C GLY A 24 20.01 -7.56 -26.11
N GLU A 25 19.22 -8.31 -25.33
CA GLU A 25 19.08 -9.75 -25.47
C GLU A 25 17.96 -10.10 -26.46
N SER A 26 18.02 -11.30 -27.01
CA SER A 26 17.02 -11.75 -27.96
C SER A 26 16.92 -13.27 -27.99
N TRP A 27 15.71 -13.80 -28.17
CA TRP A 27 15.44 -15.24 -28.17
C TRP A 27 14.88 -15.72 -29.49
N THR A 28 15.14 -16.98 -29.83
CA THR A 28 14.47 -17.66 -30.92
C THR A 28 13.01 -17.91 -30.57
N GLU A 29 12.20 -18.08 -31.61
CA GLU A 29 10.79 -18.37 -31.43
C GLU A 29 10.52 -19.67 -30.66
N THR A 30 11.33 -20.70 -30.89
CA THR A 30 11.23 -21.98 -30.17
C THR A 30 11.49 -21.81 -28.68
N GLU A 31 12.47 -20.98 -28.30
CA GLU A 31 12.77 -20.69 -26.89
C GLU A 31 11.64 -19.92 -26.22
N VAL A 32 11.09 -18.91 -26.91
CA VAL A 32 9.97 -18.10 -26.40
C VAL A 32 8.72 -18.94 -26.22
N LEU A 33 8.32 -19.71 -27.23
CA LEU A 33 7.13 -20.56 -27.16
C LEU A 33 7.30 -21.68 -26.15
N GLY A 34 8.47 -22.33 -26.12
CA GLY A 34 8.78 -23.37 -25.13
C GLY A 34 8.67 -22.84 -23.71
N ALA A 35 9.38 -21.76 -23.39
CA ALA A 35 9.34 -21.14 -22.06
C ALA A 35 7.93 -20.65 -21.67
N PHE A 36 7.17 -20.10 -22.62
CA PHE A 36 5.80 -19.69 -22.37
C PHE A 36 4.90 -20.86 -22.01
N PHE A 37 4.96 -21.96 -22.78
CA PHE A 37 4.15 -23.13 -22.49
C PHE A 37 4.60 -23.83 -21.20
N ASP A 38 5.90 -23.88 -20.90
CA ASP A 38 6.41 -24.41 -19.63
C ASP A 38 5.87 -23.61 -18.44
N TYR A 39 5.95 -22.29 -18.48
CA TYR A 39 5.38 -21.42 -17.46
C TYR A 39 3.86 -21.58 -17.38
N TYR A 40 3.15 -21.57 -18.51
CA TYR A 40 1.71 -21.72 -18.55
C TYR A 40 1.24 -23.07 -17.95
N ASN A 41 1.96 -24.15 -18.26
CA ASN A 41 1.67 -25.49 -17.75
C ASN A 41 2.08 -25.66 -16.28
N SER A 42 2.94 -24.79 -15.74
CA SER A 42 3.25 -24.75 -14.30
C SER A 42 2.16 -24.08 -13.46
N LEU A 43 1.22 -23.36 -14.09
CA LEU A 43 0.12 -22.73 -13.36
C LEU A 43 -0.75 -23.80 -12.66
N PRO A 44 -1.13 -23.60 -11.38
CA PRO A 44 -2.01 -24.54 -10.69
C PRO A 44 -3.33 -24.74 -11.43
N GLN A 45 -3.80 -25.99 -11.54
CA GLN A 45 -5.09 -26.28 -12.19
C GLN A 45 -6.25 -25.53 -11.52
N GLU A 46 -6.19 -25.38 -10.19
CA GLU A 46 -7.15 -24.59 -9.42
C GLU A 46 -7.22 -23.13 -9.90
N PHE A 47 -6.09 -22.53 -10.28
CA PHE A 47 -6.06 -21.17 -10.83
C PHE A 47 -6.79 -21.12 -12.19
N ILE A 48 -6.52 -22.08 -13.08
CA ILE A 48 -7.15 -22.18 -14.40
C ILE A 48 -8.68 -22.34 -14.26
N ASP A 49 -9.11 -23.25 -13.38
CA ASP A 49 -10.52 -23.54 -13.13
C ASP A 49 -11.25 -22.34 -12.50
N THR A 50 -10.63 -21.72 -11.49
CA THR A 50 -11.19 -20.59 -10.74
C THR A 50 -11.38 -19.36 -11.62
N TRP A 51 -10.45 -19.09 -12.53
CA TRP A 51 -10.54 -18.00 -13.49
C TRP A 51 -11.32 -18.36 -14.76
N ASN A 52 -11.87 -19.57 -14.83
CA ASN A 52 -12.59 -20.12 -15.97
C ASN A 52 -11.82 -19.92 -17.29
N ILE A 53 -10.50 -20.13 -17.25
CA ILE A 53 -9.63 -19.95 -18.41
C ILE A 53 -9.83 -21.17 -19.30
N ASN A 54 -10.52 -20.99 -20.42
CA ASN A 54 -10.57 -22.02 -21.44
C ASN A 54 -9.22 -22.05 -22.17
N ASN A 55 -8.56 -23.21 -22.17
CA ASN A 55 -7.24 -23.43 -22.74
C ASN A 55 -7.20 -24.65 -23.67
N SER A 56 -8.36 -25.12 -24.09
CA SER A 56 -8.49 -26.26 -24.99
C SER A 56 -7.77 -26.02 -26.32
N GLU A 57 -7.24 -27.08 -26.94
CA GLU A 57 -6.65 -27.01 -28.28
C GLU A 57 -7.61 -26.38 -29.31
N ALA A 58 -8.91 -26.61 -29.14
CA ALA A 58 -9.97 -26.01 -29.96
C ALA A 58 -10.01 -24.48 -29.86
N GLN A 59 -9.62 -23.90 -28.72
CA GLN A 59 -9.54 -22.45 -28.56
C GLN A 59 -8.35 -21.84 -29.30
N TRP A 60 -7.21 -22.51 -29.30
CA TRP A 60 -6.02 -22.09 -30.05
C TRP A 60 -6.22 -22.21 -31.58
N ALA A 61 -7.20 -23.01 -32.01
CA ALA A 61 -7.60 -23.15 -33.41
C ALA A 61 -8.54 -22.02 -33.92
N ILE A 62 -9.00 -21.12 -33.05
CA ILE A 62 -9.87 -20.00 -33.45
C ILE A 62 -9.04 -18.93 -34.18
N PRO A 63 -9.50 -18.39 -35.34
CA PRO A 63 -8.79 -17.32 -36.05
C PRO A 63 -8.53 -16.10 -35.14
N GLY A 64 -7.30 -15.56 -35.17
CA GLY A 64 -6.76 -14.65 -34.16
C GLY A 64 -7.48 -13.32 -33.88
N TRP A 65 -8.52 -12.95 -34.64
CA TRP A 65 -9.40 -11.79 -34.34
C TRP A 65 -10.64 -12.19 -33.52
N GLN A 66 -10.88 -13.49 -33.37
CA GLN A 66 -12.00 -14.09 -32.62
C GLN A 66 -11.48 -14.92 -31.41
N ALA A 67 -10.17 -15.20 -31.36
CA ALA A 67 -9.51 -15.89 -30.27
C ALA A 67 -9.30 -14.95 -29.07
N GLY A 68 -10.39 -14.60 -28.39
CA GLY A 68 -10.30 -14.07 -27.04
C GLY A 68 -10.26 -15.24 -26.07
N THR A 69 -9.23 -15.33 -25.24
CA THR A 69 -9.32 -16.15 -24.03
C THR A 69 -10.39 -15.51 -23.14
N ALA A 70 -11.58 -16.09 -23.11
CA ALA A 70 -12.59 -15.73 -22.15
C ALA A 70 -12.07 -16.16 -20.77
N TYR A 71 -11.88 -15.20 -19.87
CA TYR A 71 -11.64 -15.45 -18.46
C TYR A 71 -12.78 -14.80 -17.68
N GLN A 72 -13.11 -15.37 -16.54
CA GLN A 72 -14.01 -14.75 -15.58
C GLN A 72 -13.26 -14.60 -14.26
N ALA A 73 -13.05 -13.35 -13.86
CA ALA A 73 -12.48 -13.07 -12.56
C ALA A 73 -13.39 -13.67 -11.48
N PRO A 74 -12.84 -14.42 -10.50
CA PRO A 74 -13.62 -15.03 -9.44
C PRO A 74 -14.43 -13.98 -8.67
N SER A 75 -15.70 -14.28 -8.38
CA SER A 75 -16.55 -13.35 -7.64
C SER A 75 -16.01 -13.12 -6.23
N GLY A 76 -15.91 -11.86 -5.81
CA GLY A 76 -15.41 -11.49 -4.48
C GLY A 76 -13.90 -11.49 -4.33
N MET A 77 -13.13 -11.72 -5.41
CA MET A 77 -11.68 -11.58 -5.37
C MET A 77 -11.31 -10.11 -5.15
N THR A 78 -10.63 -9.85 -4.04
CA THR A 78 -10.14 -8.52 -3.70
C THR A 78 -8.76 -8.65 -3.05
N ALA A 79 -7.85 -7.75 -3.40
CA ALA A 79 -6.58 -7.66 -2.70
C ALA A 79 -6.80 -7.04 -1.32
N THR A 80 -6.30 -7.71 -0.29
CA THR A 80 -6.34 -7.20 1.08
C THR A 80 -4.99 -6.65 1.48
N ALA A 81 -5.01 -5.79 2.51
CA ALA A 81 -3.81 -5.35 3.20
C ALA A 81 -4.12 -5.35 4.69
N ASP A 82 -3.11 -5.64 5.50
CA ASP A 82 -3.21 -5.60 6.94
C ASP A 82 -2.92 -4.19 7.44
N ASN A 83 -3.66 -3.73 8.46
CA ASN A 83 -3.33 -2.53 9.22
C ASN A 83 -2.88 -2.98 10.60
N LYS A 84 -1.59 -2.80 10.90
CA LYS A 84 -1.00 -3.17 12.17
C LYS A 84 -0.85 -1.93 13.03
N SER A 85 -1.54 -1.90 14.17
CA SER A 85 -1.43 -0.82 15.15
C SER A 85 -0.83 -1.34 16.44
N GLU A 86 0.27 -0.74 16.88
CA GLU A 86 0.94 -1.02 18.14
C GLU A 86 1.13 0.28 18.92
N GLY A 87 1.16 0.18 20.24
CA GLY A 87 1.25 1.37 21.06
C GLY A 87 1.40 1.10 22.54
N MET A 88 1.57 2.19 23.28
CA MET A 88 1.61 2.21 24.73
C MET A 88 0.72 3.34 25.23
N GLU A 89 -0.04 3.06 26.28
CA GLU A 89 -0.82 4.07 27.00
C GLU A 89 -0.43 4.05 28.48
N VAL A 90 -0.20 5.22 29.04
CA VAL A 90 0.10 5.44 30.44
C VAL A 90 -0.86 6.47 30.98
N GLU A 91 -1.63 6.07 32.00
CA GLU A 91 -2.54 6.95 32.73
C GLU A 91 -2.10 7.06 34.18
N PHE A 92 -2.04 8.30 34.67
CA PHE A 92 -1.67 8.59 36.04
C PHE A 92 -2.62 9.62 36.62
N THR A 93 -3.23 9.29 37.76
CA THR A 93 -4.06 10.22 38.53
C THR A 93 -3.61 10.20 39.98
N ALA A 94 -3.36 11.38 40.54
CA ALA A 94 -2.95 11.52 41.92
C ALA A 94 -3.58 12.73 42.58
N ASN A 95 -3.76 12.61 43.90
CA ASN A 95 -4.09 13.73 44.78
C ASN A 95 -3.01 13.80 45.87
N PRO A 96 -1.84 14.42 45.58
CA PRO A 96 -0.72 14.43 46.54
C PRO A 96 -1.09 15.06 47.89
N THR A 97 -2.03 15.99 47.88
CA THR A 97 -2.66 16.59 49.05
C THR A 97 -4.18 16.59 48.87
N THR A 98 -4.94 16.87 49.94
CA THR A 98 -6.41 16.99 49.88
C THR A 98 -6.90 18.12 48.96
N ASN A 99 -6.01 19.04 48.60
CA ASN A 99 -6.31 20.24 47.86
C ASN A 99 -5.58 20.34 46.51
N TRP A 100 -4.85 19.32 46.09
CA TRP A 100 -4.16 19.26 44.81
C TRP A 100 -4.57 18.00 44.03
N ARG A 101 -5.02 18.19 42.79
CA ARG A 101 -5.33 17.09 41.86
C ARG A 101 -4.45 17.18 40.62
N ILE A 102 -3.94 16.04 40.19
CA ILE A 102 -3.11 15.90 38.99
C ILE A 102 -3.63 14.70 38.18
N MET A 103 -3.77 14.88 36.87
CA MET A 103 -4.06 13.83 35.91
C MET A 103 -3.11 13.95 34.72
N LEU A 104 -2.49 12.84 34.33
CA LEU A 104 -1.62 12.71 33.18
C LEU A 104 -2.11 11.54 32.33
N ASN A 105 -2.22 11.73 31.03
CA ASN A 105 -2.42 10.67 30.04
C ASN A 105 -1.33 10.84 28.97
N LEU A 106 -0.59 9.77 28.69
CA LEU A 106 0.45 9.70 27.67
C LEU A 106 0.16 8.49 26.78
N SER A 107 0.06 8.70 25.48
CA SER A 107 -0.06 7.62 24.51
C SER A 107 0.95 7.74 23.38
N LYS A 108 1.41 6.58 22.93
CA LYS A 108 2.20 6.41 21.71
C LYS A 108 1.48 5.40 20.83
N THR A 109 1.24 5.76 19.58
CA THR A 109 0.60 4.87 18.60
C THR A 109 1.40 4.89 17.31
N GLU A 110 1.72 3.70 16.81
CA GLU A 110 2.31 3.47 15.50
C GLU A 110 1.34 2.56 14.75
N ALA A 111 0.81 3.04 13.62
CA ALA A 111 -0.02 2.21 12.76
C ALA A 111 0.61 2.16 11.38
N THR A 112 0.92 0.97 10.91
CA THR A 112 1.54 0.74 9.59
C THR A 112 0.64 -0.13 8.74
N ARG A 113 0.67 0.10 7.43
CA ARG A 113 0.14 -0.87 6.47
C ARG A 113 1.17 -1.99 6.30
N ALA A 114 0.71 -3.23 6.39
CA ALA A 114 1.54 -4.42 6.21
C ALA A 114 0.86 -5.37 5.22
N ASN A 115 1.63 -6.29 4.63
CA ASN A 115 1.11 -7.39 3.82
C ASN A 115 0.20 -6.93 2.67
N VAL A 116 0.65 -5.93 1.88
CA VAL A 116 -0.14 -5.39 0.78
C VAL A 116 -0.23 -6.42 -0.34
N GLY A 117 -1.45 -6.87 -0.63
CA GLY A 117 -1.73 -7.84 -1.69
C GLY A 117 -1.71 -9.30 -1.24
N GLY A 118 -1.31 -9.62 0.00
CA GLY A 118 -1.32 -11.00 0.52
C GLY A 118 -0.73 -12.01 -0.48
N ASP A 119 -1.41 -13.14 -0.68
CA ASP A 119 -0.98 -14.17 -1.63
C ASP A 119 -0.97 -13.72 -3.10
N ILE A 120 -1.70 -12.66 -3.46
CA ILE A 120 -1.66 -12.08 -4.81
C ILE A 120 -0.29 -11.46 -5.08
N SER A 121 0.41 -10.95 -4.06
CA SER A 121 1.75 -10.38 -4.21
C SER A 121 2.76 -11.44 -4.68
N ASN A 122 2.75 -12.63 -4.06
CA ASN A 122 3.60 -13.76 -4.49
C ASN A 122 3.33 -14.14 -5.96
N PHE A 123 2.05 -14.22 -6.34
CA PHE A 123 1.67 -14.52 -7.72
C PHE A 123 2.17 -13.46 -8.72
N ILE A 124 2.14 -12.18 -8.34
CA ILE A 124 2.66 -11.07 -9.17
C ILE A 124 4.19 -11.17 -9.28
N GLU A 125 4.90 -11.52 -8.21
CA GLU A 125 6.35 -11.64 -8.19
C GLU A 125 6.84 -12.86 -8.99
N GLU A 126 6.24 -14.04 -8.78
CA GLU A 126 6.55 -15.27 -9.54
C GLU A 126 6.30 -15.06 -11.05
N ARG A 127 5.21 -14.39 -11.41
CA ARG A 127 4.90 -14.07 -12.81
C ARG A 127 5.90 -13.08 -13.41
N ALA A 128 6.37 -12.11 -12.64
CA ALA A 128 7.37 -11.16 -13.09
C ALA A 128 8.69 -11.88 -13.42
N GLU A 129 9.12 -12.81 -12.56
CA GLU A 129 10.31 -13.62 -12.78
C GLU A 129 10.21 -14.47 -14.05
N ALA A 130 9.07 -15.14 -14.26
CA ALA A 130 8.83 -15.88 -15.51
C ALA A 130 8.88 -14.95 -16.73
N TYR A 131 8.31 -13.75 -16.63
CA TYR A 131 8.29 -12.79 -17.73
C TYR A 131 9.64 -12.14 -17.98
N ASP A 132 10.55 -12.08 -17.01
CA ASP A 132 11.95 -11.65 -17.23
C ASP A 132 12.76 -12.65 -18.05
N GLY A 133 12.29 -13.90 -18.16
CA GLY A 133 12.80 -14.89 -19.10
C GLY A 133 12.15 -14.83 -20.50
N PRO A 134 12.49 -15.81 -21.38
CA PRO A 134 11.97 -15.88 -22.75
C PRO A 134 10.43 -15.96 -22.82
N ALA A 135 9.78 -16.49 -21.79
CA ALA A 135 8.32 -16.60 -21.72
C ALA A 135 7.63 -15.22 -21.83
N GLY A 136 8.23 -14.18 -21.27
CA GLY A 136 7.69 -12.83 -21.35
C GLY A 136 7.79 -12.18 -22.72
N ALA A 137 8.65 -12.70 -23.60
CA ALA A 137 8.84 -12.16 -24.95
C ALA A 137 7.70 -12.55 -25.92
N VAL A 138 6.75 -13.40 -25.49
CA VAL A 138 5.57 -13.76 -26.29
C VAL A 138 4.83 -12.51 -26.75
N ARG A 139 4.57 -12.46 -28.06
CA ARG A 139 3.80 -11.40 -28.70
C ARG A 139 2.33 -11.51 -28.31
N LEU A 140 1.72 -10.39 -27.95
CA LEU A 140 0.30 -10.33 -27.61
C LEU A 140 -0.59 -10.02 -28.83
N TRP A 141 -0.14 -9.17 -29.76
CA TRP A 141 -0.90 -8.82 -30.96
C TRP A 141 -0.05 -8.64 -32.22
N GLY A 142 -0.66 -8.96 -33.36
CA GLY A 142 -0.07 -8.77 -34.69
C GLY A 142 1.19 -9.60 -34.94
N PRO A 143 1.71 -9.60 -36.18
CA PRO A 143 2.91 -10.35 -36.56
C PRO A 143 4.24 -9.71 -36.11
N GLY A 144 4.23 -8.49 -35.59
CA GLY A 144 5.44 -7.74 -35.26
C GLY A 144 6.14 -8.26 -34.00
N ARG A 145 7.47 -8.46 -34.10
CA ARG A 145 8.36 -8.86 -33.00
C ARG A 145 8.98 -7.61 -32.39
N SER A 146 8.22 -6.91 -31.55
CA SER A 146 8.65 -5.72 -30.81
C SER A 146 8.54 -5.98 -29.32
N TYR A 147 9.52 -5.50 -28.56
CA TYR A 147 9.47 -5.48 -27.08
C TYR A 147 8.15 -4.89 -26.58
N THR A 148 7.70 -3.77 -27.15
CA THR A 148 6.46 -3.08 -26.74
C THR A 148 5.19 -3.91 -26.91
N ASN A 149 5.25 -4.97 -27.74
CA ASN A 149 4.13 -5.88 -27.99
C ASN A 149 4.24 -7.19 -27.23
N SER A 150 5.24 -7.31 -26.34
CA SER A 150 5.48 -8.52 -25.55
C SER A 150 4.60 -8.56 -24.30
N SER A 151 4.33 -9.78 -23.81
CA SER A 151 3.63 -9.99 -22.55
C SER A 151 4.36 -9.34 -21.37
N ARG A 152 5.70 -9.33 -21.37
CA ARG A 152 6.53 -8.62 -20.39
C ARG A 152 6.25 -7.13 -20.40
N ALA A 153 6.34 -6.46 -21.55
CA ALA A 153 6.15 -5.01 -21.61
C ALA A 153 4.76 -4.61 -21.11
N TRP A 154 3.72 -5.33 -21.50
CA TRP A 154 2.37 -5.08 -21.00
C TRP A 154 2.23 -5.35 -19.50
N TYR A 155 2.75 -6.46 -19.03
CA TYR A 155 2.73 -6.80 -17.61
C TYR A 155 3.40 -5.73 -16.75
N ARG A 156 4.57 -5.24 -17.20
CA ARG A 156 5.32 -4.18 -16.54
C ARG A 156 4.55 -2.87 -16.51
N SER A 157 3.93 -2.48 -17.63
CA SER A 157 3.19 -1.22 -17.74
C SER A 157 1.86 -1.18 -16.98
N TYR A 158 1.12 -2.30 -16.93
CA TYR A 158 -0.27 -2.28 -16.44
C TYR A 158 -0.47 -2.89 -15.05
N LEU A 159 0.41 -3.80 -14.62
CA LEU A 159 0.27 -4.44 -13.31
C LEU A 159 1.46 -4.17 -12.40
N TRP A 160 2.68 -4.34 -12.90
CA TRP A 160 3.88 -4.25 -12.07
C TRP A 160 4.08 -2.86 -11.47
N GLY A 161 3.90 -1.79 -12.26
CA GLY A 161 4.04 -0.42 -11.77
C GLY A 161 3.05 -0.09 -10.64
N GLU A 162 1.78 -0.47 -10.79
CA GLU A 162 0.76 -0.29 -9.75
C GLU A 162 1.04 -1.16 -8.52
N TYR A 163 1.51 -2.39 -8.71
CA TYR A 163 1.94 -3.27 -7.63
C TYR A 163 3.09 -2.67 -6.83
N GLN A 164 4.13 -2.16 -7.50
CA GLN A 164 5.26 -1.50 -6.84
C GLN A 164 4.81 -0.28 -6.05
N LEU A 165 3.91 0.54 -6.61
CA LEU A 165 3.33 1.67 -5.89
C LEU A 165 2.59 1.22 -4.62
N ALA A 166 1.80 0.15 -4.73
CA ALA A 166 1.07 -0.41 -3.58
C ALA A 166 2.04 -1.01 -2.53
N LYS A 167 3.09 -1.71 -2.96
CA LYS A 167 4.15 -2.24 -2.07
C LYS A 167 4.97 -1.15 -1.40
N LEU A 168 5.21 -0.01 -2.07
CA LEU A 168 5.88 1.14 -1.46
C LEU A 168 5.04 1.82 -0.37
N GLN A 169 3.73 1.56 -0.32
CA GLN A 169 2.91 1.97 0.83
C GLN A 169 2.99 0.97 1.98
N GLU A 170 3.56 -0.21 1.79
CA GLU A 170 3.79 -1.17 2.85
C GLU A 170 4.93 -0.69 3.75
N GLY A 171 4.71 -0.71 5.06
CA GLY A 171 5.62 -0.13 6.05
C GLY A 171 5.46 1.38 6.23
N SER A 172 4.69 2.06 5.39
CA SER A 172 4.34 3.47 5.62
C SER A 172 3.41 3.61 6.82
N ASP A 173 3.69 4.56 7.73
CA ASP A 173 2.74 4.88 8.80
C ASP A 173 1.45 5.42 8.15
N ALA A 174 0.31 5.06 8.72
CA ALA A 174 -0.99 5.54 8.30
C ALA A 174 -0.98 7.09 8.28
N PRO A 175 -1.36 7.71 7.14
CA PRO A 175 -1.45 9.16 7.06
C PRO A 175 -2.34 9.70 8.19
N GLU A 176 -1.98 10.88 8.69
CA GLU A 176 -2.76 11.63 9.70
C GLU A 176 -2.73 11.12 11.14
N ILE A 177 -2.07 9.99 11.44
CA ILE A 177 -1.88 9.58 12.84
C ILE A 177 -0.71 10.36 13.46
N ARG A 178 -1.00 11.07 14.55
CA ARG A 178 0.02 11.71 15.38
C ARG A 178 0.58 10.68 16.35
N LYS A 179 1.87 10.40 16.23
CA LYS A 179 2.55 9.31 16.95
C LYS A 179 2.50 9.41 18.46
N TRP A 180 2.60 10.62 19.01
CA TRP A 180 2.60 10.87 20.46
C TRP A 180 1.53 11.85 20.86
N HIS A 181 0.80 11.54 21.93
CA HIS A 181 -0.12 12.44 22.60
C HIS A 181 0.19 12.46 24.09
N ALA A 182 0.23 13.65 24.69
CA ALA A 182 0.35 13.81 26.13
C ALA A 182 -0.63 14.89 26.63
N ASN A 183 -1.36 14.59 27.69
CA ASN A 183 -2.28 15.49 28.36
C ASN A 183 -1.94 15.55 29.84
N LEU A 184 -1.66 16.75 30.35
CA LEU A 184 -1.49 17.02 31.77
C LEU A 184 -2.56 18.01 32.21
N ILE A 185 -3.25 17.70 33.30
CA ILE A 185 -4.22 18.56 33.96
C ILE A 185 -3.86 18.64 35.43
N THR A 186 -3.78 19.85 35.97
CA THR A 186 -3.52 20.09 37.39
C THR A 186 -4.47 21.14 37.94
N ASN A 187 -4.94 20.96 39.16
CA ASN A 187 -5.80 21.91 39.84
C ASN A 187 -5.49 21.95 41.33
N TYR A 188 -5.27 23.15 41.86
CA TYR A 188 -5.00 23.41 43.26
C TYR A 188 -6.10 24.30 43.85
N HIS A 189 -6.59 23.91 45.03
CA HIS A 189 -7.58 24.66 45.80
C HIS A 189 -6.95 25.21 47.07
N PHE A 190 -7.11 26.50 47.31
CA PHE A 190 -6.67 27.11 48.57
C PHE A 190 -7.76 26.91 49.62
N THR A 191 -7.44 26.21 50.70
CA THR A 191 -8.36 25.92 51.82
C THR A 191 -8.10 26.76 53.06
N GLU A 192 -6.96 27.46 53.12
CA GLU A 192 -6.50 28.20 54.29
C GLU A 192 -5.96 29.59 53.90
N GLY A 193 -5.92 30.48 54.90
CA GLY A 193 -5.37 31.82 54.74
C GLY A 193 -6.21 32.76 53.87
N ARG A 194 -5.57 33.82 53.35
CA ARG A 194 -6.22 34.92 52.61
C ARG A 194 -6.81 34.50 51.26
N LEU A 195 -6.35 33.36 50.72
CA LEU A 195 -6.79 32.83 49.44
C LEU A 195 -7.82 31.70 49.60
N ASN A 196 -8.29 31.42 50.82
CA ASN A 196 -9.29 30.37 51.05
C ASN A 196 -10.51 30.56 50.12
N GLY A 197 -10.83 29.50 49.38
CA GLY A 197 -11.90 29.48 48.38
C GLY A 197 -11.42 29.69 46.94
N VAL A 198 -10.20 30.19 46.72
CA VAL A 198 -9.62 30.31 45.38
C VAL A 198 -9.24 28.92 44.85
N ASN A 199 -9.47 28.66 43.57
CA ASN A 199 -8.84 27.57 42.84
C ASN A 199 -8.03 28.13 41.67
N PHE A 200 -6.94 27.46 41.37
CA PHE A 200 -6.11 27.73 40.21
C PHE A 200 -5.72 26.40 39.58
N GLY A 201 -5.89 26.30 38.28
CA GLY A 201 -5.48 25.12 37.55
C GLY A 201 -5.05 25.45 36.13
N GLY A 202 -4.47 24.44 35.50
CA GLY A 202 -4.04 24.53 34.13
C GLY A 202 -3.97 23.17 33.48
N SER A 203 -3.96 23.18 32.16
CA SER A 203 -3.74 22.02 31.32
C SER A 203 -2.68 22.29 30.27
N ALA A 204 -1.94 21.25 29.93
CA ALA A 204 -1.05 21.22 28.79
C ALA A 204 -1.38 19.98 27.95
N ARG A 205 -1.59 20.19 26.66
CA ARG A 205 -1.80 19.12 25.67
C ARG A 205 -0.72 19.21 24.62
N TYR A 206 0.05 18.14 24.46
CA TYR A 206 1.05 17.96 23.43
C TYR A 206 0.59 16.90 22.44
N MET A 207 0.84 17.15 21.15
CA MET A 207 0.62 16.21 20.07
C MET A 207 1.80 16.30 19.10
N SER A 208 2.45 15.19 18.76
CA SER A 208 3.54 15.20 17.79
C SER A 208 3.05 15.55 16.38
N GLY A 209 4.00 15.84 15.49
CA GLY A 209 3.72 15.88 14.06
C GLY A 209 3.12 14.56 13.55
N SER A 210 2.35 14.65 12.48
CA SER A 210 1.86 13.52 11.68
C SER A 210 2.57 13.51 10.33
N ILE A 211 2.63 12.34 9.69
CA ILE A 211 3.08 12.25 8.30
C ILE A 211 2.05 12.93 7.40
N VAL A 212 2.55 13.82 6.52
CA VAL A 212 1.77 14.53 5.49
C VAL A 212 1.96 13.86 4.12
N GLY A 213 3.12 13.25 3.88
CA GLY A 213 3.40 12.51 2.64
C GLY A 213 4.85 12.04 2.56
N TYR A 214 5.20 11.34 1.48
CA TYR A 214 6.54 10.82 1.24
C TYR A 214 7.12 11.46 -0.03
N PRO A 215 8.44 11.71 -0.11
CA PRO A 215 9.07 12.19 -1.33
C PRO A 215 9.20 11.07 -2.38
N VAL A 216 8.99 11.42 -3.65
CA VAL A 216 9.30 10.58 -4.82
C VAL A 216 10.78 10.73 -5.14
N ILE A 217 11.49 9.62 -5.35
CA ILE A 217 12.74 9.62 -6.10
C ILE A 217 12.43 9.21 -7.54
N ASP A 218 12.86 10.03 -8.49
CA ASP A 218 12.96 9.62 -9.88
C ASP A 218 14.20 8.73 -10.03
N ASN A 219 14.02 7.49 -10.47
CA ASN A 219 15.14 6.67 -10.88
C ASN A 219 15.71 7.23 -12.19
N LEU A 220 16.80 8.00 -12.11
CA LEU A 220 17.55 8.53 -13.26
C LEU A 220 18.37 7.41 -13.92
N GLU A 221 17.71 6.42 -14.49
CA GLU A 221 18.35 5.42 -15.36
C GLU A 221 17.31 4.72 -16.26
N GLY A 222 16.57 5.49 -17.07
CA GLY A 222 15.75 4.96 -18.17
C GLY A 222 14.51 4.13 -17.79
N ASN A 223 14.36 3.76 -16.52
CA ASN A 223 13.18 3.10 -15.97
C ASN A 223 12.22 4.13 -15.39
N THR A 224 10.94 4.02 -15.76
CA THR A 224 9.81 4.74 -15.16
C THR A 224 9.45 4.19 -13.78
N ASP A 225 10.44 3.81 -12.99
CA ASP A 225 10.27 3.25 -11.65
C ASP A 225 10.27 4.40 -10.65
N PHE A 226 9.09 4.79 -10.18
CA PHE A 226 8.95 5.73 -9.08
C PHE A 226 9.26 5.00 -7.78
N ILE A 227 10.34 5.38 -7.10
CA ILE A 227 10.70 4.83 -5.79
C ILE A 227 10.35 5.90 -4.74
N TRP A 228 9.38 5.62 -3.87
CA TRP A 228 9.05 6.50 -2.75
C TRP A 228 10.02 6.24 -1.59
N GLN A 229 10.62 7.28 -0.99
CA GLN A 229 11.41 7.10 0.24
C GLN A 229 10.49 7.02 1.44
N ILE A 230 10.29 5.82 1.97
CA ILE A 230 9.50 5.57 3.18
C ILE A 230 10.27 6.04 4.44
N ASP A 231 11.60 6.05 4.39
CA ASP A 231 12.45 6.40 5.53
C ASP A 231 12.49 7.91 5.86
N ASN A 232 11.99 8.77 4.97
CA ASN A 232 12.07 10.22 5.14
C ASN A 232 10.73 10.93 4.80
N PRO A 233 9.67 10.72 5.61
CA PRO A 233 8.38 11.38 5.40
C PRO A 233 8.44 12.89 5.65
N TYR A 234 7.63 13.63 4.91
CA TYR A 234 7.29 15.01 5.26
C TYR A 234 6.38 15.00 6.50
N MET A 235 6.86 15.59 7.60
CA MET A 235 6.13 15.68 8.86
C MET A 235 5.46 17.04 9.01
N SER A 236 4.25 17.08 9.57
CA SER A 236 3.63 18.30 10.07
C SER A 236 4.28 18.73 11.39
N ASP A 237 4.13 20.01 11.75
CA ASP A 237 4.68 20.53 12.99
C ASP A 237 4.01 19.91 14.23
N ALA A 238 4.79 19.71 15.28
CA ALA A 238 4.25 19.33 16.58
C ALA A 238 3.48 20.49 17.22
N GLU A 239 2.41 20.17 17.95
CA GLU A 239 1.51 21.16 18.53
C GLU A 239 1.43 21.04 20.04
N THR A 240 1.51 22.18 20.73
CA THR A 240 1.29 22.26 22.18
C THR A 240 0.24 23.31 22.49
N ARG A 241 -0.76 22.96 23.30
CA ARG A 241 -1.81 23.86 23.78
C ARG A 241 -1.75 23.96 25.30
N ILE A 242 -1.91 25.17 25.81
CA ILE A 242 -1.88 25.46 27.26
C ILE A 242 -3.15 26.22 27.60
N ASP A 243 -3.89 25.73 28.60
CA ASP A 243 -5.05 26.40 29.16
C ASP A 243 -4.82 26.69 30.64
N LEU A 244 -5.32 27.83 31.10
CA LEU A 244 -5.25 28.25 32.51
C LEU A 244 -6.63 28.68 32.96
N TRP A 245 -6.98 28.36 34.20
CA TRP A 245 -8.23 28.82 34.81
C TRP A 245 -8.03 29.20 36.27
N LEU A 246 -8.86 30.16 36.70
CA LEU A 246 -8.97 30.63 38.06
C LEU A 246 -10.45 30.62 38.44
N GLY A 247 -10.75 30.13 39.64
CA GLY A 247 -12.10 30.21 40.22
C GLY A 247 -12.05 30.68 41.66
N TYR A 248 -13.18 31.17 42.17
CA TYR A 248 -13.29 31.57 43.57
C TYR A 248 -14.63 31.12 44.12
N ARG A 249 -14.60 30.33 45.20
CA ARG A 249 -15.79 29.91 45.94
C ARG A 249 -15.85 30.66 47.26
N ARG A 250 -17.04 31.15 47.62
CA ARG A 250 -17.32 31.69 48.95
C ARG A 250 -18.67 31.21 49.48
N LYS A 251 -18.76 30.94 50.77
CA LYS A 251 -20.04 30.75 51.47
C LYS A 251 -20.78 32.07 51.61
N LEU A 252 -22.01 32.15 51.09
CA LEU A 252 -22.90 33.30 51.27
C LEU A 252 -23.80 33.12 52.49
N THR A 253 -24.31 31.90 52.71
CA THR A 253 -25.07 31.50 53.90
C THR A 253 -24.74 30.06 54.27
N ASP A 254 -25.26 29.56 55.40
CA ASP A 254 -25.08 28.16 55.82
C ASP A 254 -25.62 27.13 54.82
N LYS A 255 -26.47 27.57 53.88
CA LYS A 255 -27.11 26.72 52.87
C LYS A 255 -26.72 27.09 51.43
N ILE A 256 -25.98 28.17 51.22
CA ILE A 256 -25.67 28.70 49.88
C ILE A 256 -24.17 28.93 49.74
N ASP A 257 -23.57 28.12 48.88
CA ASP A 257 -22.22 28.32 48.35
C ASP A 257 -22.30 29.08 47.01
N TRP A 258 -21.54 30.16 46.87
CA TRP A 258 -21.31 30.85 45.60
C TRP A 258 -20.02 30.35 44.95
N ARG A 259 -20.06 30.09 43.64
CA ARG A 259 -18.94 29.62 42.81
C ARG A 259 -18.82 30.48 41.56
#